data_AF-A0A815WJY5-F1
#
_entry.id   AF-A0A815WJY5-F1
#
_cell.length_a   1.000
_cell.length_b   1.000
_cell.length_c   1.000
_cell.angle_alpha   90.00
_cell.angle_beta   90.00
_cell.angle_gamma   90.00
#
_symmetry.space_group_name_H-M   'P 1'
#
loop_
_entity.id
_entity.type
_entity.pdbx_description
1 polymer ?
#
loop_
_entity_poly.entity_id
_entity_poly.type
_entity_poly.pdbx_seq_one_letter_code
_entity_poly.pdbx_strand_id
1 'polypeptide(L)'
;MILDVSTGGYIKPTNFKPVNKNDFRYYGRYNTDAIIIPIYCLTGIVYGMVELIRRVIPKDIVGADVQKLQRMDAIVHIFYEVSGTSGAFATGLGLIPRFGNNYAFIITPIFFTASGIIWLFVSSLEFKDTNQDDKVVPDDEKPKSNYLKSVVSGFLLFGQSVYAGGKIVLINRKFVWWWSCYSIALYVHLYLENGITPQVAKRYLDNSEWSQVIVGGSNFGELLGALFVFLFANRIKTPMFWLRWNALMLLIIWYIPYYYPPSNSVKYAWIIAATFIPISFGLAAGDISLTAYIQSSLTHLESKNKNFSVLGAVMAFLYSSYIVIYAIANPLLGKYIDSIYNSTKSIRPALVNTAGVQFTVITVVIFACTFIPKGAVAFNPAVLHKEDLLSNLDSPDNSGVILDKNLESGKVAKAEAEQTV
;
A
#
# COMPACT_ATOMS: atom_id res chain seq x y z
N MET A 1 -9.06 -2.48 -26.26
CA MET A 1 -9.37 -1.53 -27.34
C MET A 1 -8.66 -1.84 -28.65
N ILE A 2 -7.33 -1.66 -28.79
CA ILE A 2 -6.62 -1.89 -30.07
C ILE A 2 -6.82 -3.32 -30.57
N LEU A 3 -6.61 -4.31 -29.69
CA LEU A 3 -6.87 -5.72 -29.96
C LEU A 3 -8.34 -6.02 -30.31
N ASP A 4 -9.25 -5.26 -29.70
CA ASP A 4 -10.70 -5.42 -29.88
C ASP A 4 -11.08 -4.99 -31.30
N VAL A 5 -10.65 -3.80 -31.71
CA VAL A 5 -10.84 -3.28 -33.08
C VAL A 5 -10.13 -4.14 -34.12
N SER A 6 -8.89 -4.58 -33.85
CA SER A 6 -8.13 -5.40 -34.79
C SER A 6 -8.72 -6.79 -35.01
N THR A 7 -9.58 -7.25 -34.11
CA THR A 7 -10.26 -8.56 -34.21
C THR A 7 -11.76 -8.43 -34.50
N GLY A 8 -12.18 -7.29 -35.04
CA GLY A 8 -13.55 -7.05 -35.53
C GLY A 8 -14.55 -6.54 -34.49
N GLY A 9 -14.07 -6.14 -33.32
CA GLY A 9 -14.87 -5.49 -32.27
C GLY A 9 -15.21 -4.05 -32.59
N TYR A 10 -16.34 -3.58 -32.07
CA TYR A 10 -16.85 -2.23 -32.24
C TYR A 10 -17.40 -1.68 -30.92
N ILE A 11 -17.46 -0.34 -30.82
CA ILE A 11 -18.00 0.33 -29.64
C ILE A 11 -19.46 -0.11 -29.44
N LYS A 12 -19.83 -0.37 -28.18
CA LYS A 12 -21.19 -0.79 -27.80
C LYS A 12 -22.23 0.14 -28.45
N PRO A 13 -23.13 -0.38 -29.31
CA PRO A 13 -24.19 0.43 -29.90
C PRO A 13 -25.17 0.91 -28.82
N THR A 14 -25.61 2.17 -28.90
CA THR A 14 -26.56 2.78 -27.95
C THR A 14 -27.88 2.02 -27.83
N ASN A 15 -28.29 1.29 -28.87
CA ASN A 15 -29.52 0.50 -28.92
C ASN A 15 -29.28 -1.02 -28.85
N PHE A 16 -28.16 -1.47 -28.28
CA PHE A 16 -27.84 -2.89 -28.21
C PHE A 16 -28.83 -3.65 -27.30
N LYS A 17 -29.67 -4.49 -27.91
CA LYS A 17 -30.53 -5.44 -27.20
C LYS A 17 -29.81 -6.79 -27.12
N PRO A 18 -29.30 -7.19 -25.95
CA PRO A 18 -28.67 -8.50 -25.81
C PRO A 18 -29.69 -9.60 -26.06
N VAL A 19 -29.40 -10.55 -26.95
CA VAL A 19 -30.28 -11.70 -27.19
C VAL A 19 -30.23 -12.67 -26.00
N ASN A 20 -29.11 -12.70 -25.26
CA ASN A 20 -28.89 -13.50 -24.06
C ASN A 20 -28.13 -12.70 -22.99
N LYS A 21 -28.23 -13.12 -21.72
CA LYS A 21 -27.49 -12.51 -20.58
C LYS A 21 -25.95 -12.43 -20.78
N ASN A 22 -25.39 -13.22 -21.68
CA ASN A 22 -23.96 -13.26 -22.04
C ASN A 22 -23.71 -12.85 -23.51
N ASP A 23 -24.58 -12.03 -24.10
CA ASP A 23 -24.41 -11.59 -25.48
C ASP A 23 -23.43 -10.42 -25.59
N PHE A 24 -22.18 -10.75 -25.92
CA PHE A 24 -21.05 -9.81 -26.05
C PHE A 24 -20.56 -9.68 -27.49
N ARG A 25 -21.45 -9.84 -28.48
CA ARG A 25 -21.11 -9.82 -29.92
C ARG A 25 -20.43 -8.55 -30.44
N TYR A 26 -20.41 -7.48 -29.65
CA TYR A 26 -19.74 -6.23 -29.98
C TYR A 26 -18.24 -6.23 -29.64
N TYR A 27 -17.77 -7.19 -28.82
CA TYR A 27 -16.33 -7.39 -28.62
C TYR A 27 -15.71 -8.24 -29.74
N GLY A 28 -14.46 -7.93 -30.05
CA GLY A 28 -13.63 -8.63 -31.01
C GLY A 28 -13.22 -10.01 -30.51
N ARG A 29 -12.80 -10.86 -31.45
CA ARG A 29 -12.42 -12.25 -31.17
C ARG A 29 -10.91 -12.39 -31.04
N TYR A 30 -10.41 -12.41 -29.81
CA TYR A 30 -9.01 -12.66 -29.53
C TYR A 30 -8.83 -13.69 -28.41
N ASN A 31 -7.73 -14.45 -28.44
CA ASN A 31 -7.40 -15.36 -27.36
C ASN A 31 -7.00 -14.54 -26.12
N THR A 32 -7.90 -14.48 -25.15
CA THR A 32 -7.77 -13.71 -23.91
C THR A 32 -6.51 -14.13 -23.15
N ASP A 33 -6.25 -15.42 -23.01
CA ASP A 33 -5.14 -15.91 -22.18
C ASP A 33 -3.79 -15.63 -22.83
N ALA A 34 -3.65 -15.89 -24.14
CA ALA A 34 -2.38 -15.73 -24.84
C ALA A 34 -1.93 -14.26 -24.97
N ILE A 35 -2.88 -13.31 -25.01
CA ILE A 35 -2.59 -11.90 -25.30
C ILE A 35 -2.70 -11.01 -24.05
N ILE A 36 -3.67 -11.27 -23.15
CA ILE A 36 -3.83 -10.44 -21.95
C ILE A 36 -2.73 -10.75 -20.93
N ILE A 37 -2.33 -12.01 -20.74
CA ILE A 37 -1.35 -12.38 -19.72
C ILE A 37 -0.02 -11.62 -19.89
N PRO A 38 0.62 -11.59 -21.08
CA PRO A 38 1.86 -10.83 -21.27
C PRO A 38 1.71 -9.33 -21.05
N ILE A 39 0.60 -8.74 -21.54
CA ILE A 39 0.30 -7.32 -21.33
C ILE A 39 0.15 -7.02 -19.83
N TYR A 40 -0.55 -7.88 -19.10
CA TYR A 40 -0.76 -7.74 -17.67
C TYR A 40 0.56 -7.81 -16.89
N CYS A 41 1.46 -8.73 -17.26
CA CYS A 41 2.81 -8.81 -16.69
C CYS A 41 3.61 -7.52 -16.92
N LEU A 42 3.59 -6.97 -18.14
CA LEU A 42 4.28 -5.72 -18.46
C LEU A 42 3.70 -4.54 -17.67
N THR A 43 2.37 -4.45 -17.56
CA THR A 43 1.73 -3.41 -16.74
C THR A 43 2.09 -3.54 -15.25
N GLY A 44 2.29 -4.76 -14.75
CA GLY A 44 2.73 -4.98 -13.37
C GLY A 44 4.12 -4.42 -13.10
N ILE A 45 5.05 -4.51 -14.06
CA ILE A 45 6.39 -3.91 -13.95
C ILE A 45 6.28 -2.38 -13.83
N VAL A 46 5.53 -1.75 -14.75
CA VAL A 46 5.35 -0.29 -14.77
C VAL A 46 4.64 0.18 -13.50
N TYR A 47 3.60 -0.53 -13.06
CA TYR A 47 2.89 -0.23 -11.82
C TYR A 47 3.82 -0.30 -10.61
N GLY A 48 4.65 -1.34 -10.51
CA GLY A 48 5.64 -1.47 -9.44
C GLY A 48 6.66 -0.32 -9.42
N MET A 49 7.08 0.17 -10.60
CA MET A 49 7.96 1.34 -10.69
C MET A 49 7.29 2.62 -10.17
N VAL A 50 6.04 2.89 -10.56
CA VAL A 50 5.30 4.07 -10.11
C VAL A 50 5.06 4.03 -8.60
N GLU A 51 4.69 2.87 -8.05
CA GLU A 51 4.46 2.71 -6.62
C GLU A 51 5.75 2.91 -5.81
N LEU A 52 6.90 2.47 -6.34
CA LEU A 52 8.21 2.69 -5.72
C LEU A 52 8.58 4.19 -5.74
N ILE A 53 8.43 4.85 -6.88
CA ILE A 53 8.70 6.30 -7.03
C ILE A 53 7.86 7.10 -6.03
N ARG A 54 6.57 6.79 -5.90
CA ARG A 54 5.65 7.45 -4.96
C ARG A 54 6.14 7.40 -3.52
N ARG A 55 6.83 6.33 -3.12
CA ARG A 55 7.21 6.05 -1.73
C ARG A 55 8.62 6.48 -1.37
N VAL A 56 9.48 6.71 -2.37
CA VAL A 56 10.88 7.10 -2.17
C VAL A 56 11.05 8.62 -2.28
N ILE A 57 10.42 9.25 -3.28
CA ILE A 57 10.58 10.69 -3.55
C ILE A 57 10.23 11.59 -2.34
N PRO A 58 9.15 11.36 -1.57
CA PRO A 58 8.83 12.21 -0.42
C PRO A 58 9.95 12.29 0.63
N LYS A 59 10.59 11.15 0.93
CA LYS A 59 11.75 11.09 1.84
C LYS A 59 12.90 11.91 1.27
N ASP A 60 13.18 11.73 -0.02
CA ASP A 60 14.31 12.37 -0.68
C ASP A 60 14.16 13.91 -0.74
N ILE A 61 12.92 14.41 -0.82
CA ILE A 61 12.63 15.86 -0.82
C ILE A 61 12.75 16.47 0.59
N VAL A 62 12.26 15.77 1.62
CA VAL A 62 12.01 16.36 2.94
C VAL A 62 13.08 16.01 3.99
N GLY A 63 13.82 14.92 3.78
CA GLY A 63 14.78 14.39 4.75
C GLY A 63 14.10 13.62 5.90
N ALA A 64 14.72 13.64 7.08
CA ALA A 64 14.34 12.78 8.22
C ALA A 64 13.32 13.39 9.20
N ASP A 65 12.77 14.58 8.92
CA ASP A 65 11.78 15.23 9.80
C ASP A 65 10.42 14.51 9.68
N VAL A 66 9.99 13.87 10.76
CA VAL A 66 8.77 13.04 10.83
C VAL A 66 7.52 13.84 10.45
N GLN A 67 7.40 15.09 10.91
CA GLN A 67 6.19 15.89 10.70
C GLN A 67 6.10 16.39 9.28
N LYS A 68 7.23 16.85 8.72
CA LYS A 68 7.26 17.28 7.32
C LYS A 68 7.09 16.09 6.38
N LEU A 69 7.69 14.94 6.70
CA LEU A 69 7.57 13.72 5.91
C LEU A 69 6.13 13.20 5.92
N GLN A 70 5.49 13.16 7.10
CA GLN A 70 4.08 12.80 7.22
C GLN A 70 3.17 13.74 6.41
N ARG A 71 3.47 15.05 6.38
CA ARG A 71 2.72 16.02 5.57
C ARG A 71 2.95 15.82 4.08
N MET A 72 4.18 15.56 3.65
CA MET A 72 4.50 15.31 2.24
C MET A 72 3.88 14.00 1.75
N ASP A 73 4.02 12.92 2.52
CA ASP A 73 3.37 11.64 2.24
C ASP A 73 1.86 11.79 2.15
N ALA A 74 1.24 12.53 3.10
CA ALA A 74 -0.19 12.80 3.05
C ALA A 74 -0.61 13.62 1.82
N ILE A 75 0.18 14.62 1.37
CA ILE A 75 -0.12 15.37 0.14
C ILE A 75 -0.09 14.47 -1.08
N VAL A 76 0.95 13.66 -1.25
CA VAL A 76 1.06 12.72 -2.36
C VAL A 76 -0.09 11.72 -2.33
N HIS A 77 -0.47 11.24 -1.14
CA HIS A 77 -1.61 10.36 -0.94
C HIS A 77 -2.93 11.03 -1.33
N ILE A 78 -3.16 12.29 -0.94
CA ILE A 78 -4.35 13.07 -1.32
C ILE A 78 -4.48 13.16 -2.85
N PHE A 79 -3.40 13.52 -3.57
CA PHE A 79 -3.46 13.60 -5.03
C PHE A 79 -3.75 12.25 -5.69
N TYR A 80 -3.15 11.18 -5.17
CA TYR A 80 -3.38 9.83 -5.65
C TYR A 80 -4.85 9.41 -5.44
N GLU A 81 -5.42 9.67 -4.27
CA GLU A 81 -6.81 9.31 -3.96
C GLU A 81 -7.85 10.22 -4.64
N VAL A 82 -7.53 11.50 -4.88
CA VAL A 82 -8.36 12.38 -5.73
C VAL A 82 -8.43 11.82 -7.15
N SER A 83 -7.28 11.39 -7.69
CA SER A 83 -7.21 10.77 -9.02
C SER A 83 -7.97 9.44 -9.06
N GLY A 84 -7.77 8.57 -8.06
CA GLY A 84 -8.43 7.27 -7.92
C GLY A 84 -9.95 7.40 -7.78
N THR A 85 -10.44 8.30 -6.92
CA THR A 85 -11.87 8.57 -6.71
C THR A 85 -12.51 9.12 -7.99
N SER A 86 -11.90 10.13 -8.61
CA SER A 86 -12.41 10.74 -9.84
C SER A 86 -12.43 9.73 -10.99
N GLY A 87 -11.37 8.91 -11.12
CA GLY A 87 -11.25 7.87 -12.13
C GLY A 87 -12.27 6.75 -11.96
N ALA A 88 -12.53 6.30 -10.73
CA ALA A 88 -13.53 5.28 -10.43
C ALA A 88 -14.94 5.75 -10.78
N PHE A 89 -15.31 6.98 -10.41
CA PHE A 89 -16.63 7.54 -10.75
C PHE A 89 -16.77 7.85 -12.24
N ALA A 90 -15.76 8.42 -12.89
CA ALA A 90 -15.79 8.68 -14.33
C ALA A 90 -15.96 7.37 -15.11
N THR A 91 -15.23 6.33 -14.71
CA THR A 91 -15.31 4.99 -15.32
C THR A 91 -16.66 4.32 -15.06
N GLY A 92 -17.07 4.24 -13.79
CA GLY A 92 -18.28 3.51 -13.38
C GLY A 92 -19.60 4.16 -13.82
N LEU A 93 -19.71 5.50 -13.75
CA LEU A 93 -20.95 6.21 -14.06
C LEU A 93 -21.02 6.69 -15.51
N GLY A 94 -19.88 6.97 -16.13
CA GLY A 94 -19.81 7.58 -17.47
C GLY A 94 -19.37 6.61 -18.55
N LEU A 95 -18.16 6.04 -18.40
CA LEU A 95 -17.48 5.34 -19.50
C LEU A 95 -18.03 3.94 -19.74
N ILE A 96 -18.18 3.12 -18.70
CA ILE A 96 -18.64 1.74 -18.87
C ILE A 96 -20.08 1.69 -19.43
N PRO A 97 -21.05 2.47 -18.91
CA PRO A 97 -22.41 2.44 -19.45
C PRO A 97 -22.48 2.82 -20.94
N ARG A 98 -21.61 3.75 -21.39
CA ARG A 98 -21.61 4.29 -22.77
C ARG A 98 -20.77 3.48 -23.74
N PHE A 99 -19.56 3.07 -23.35
CA PHE A 99 -18.59 2.44 -24.25
C PHE A 99 -18.41 0.94 -24.00
N GLY A 100 -18.90 0.42 -22.87
CA GLY A 100 -18.67 -0.95 -22.42
C GLY A 100 -17.28 -1.15 -21.79
N ASN A 101 -17.08 -2.29 -21.12
CA ASN A 101 -15.90 -2.59 -20.32
C ASN A 101 -14.56 -2.44 -21.07
N ASN A 102 -14.44 -2.94 -22.31
CA ASN A 102 -13.15 -2.91 -23.04
C ASN A 102 -12.75 -1.54 -23.60
N TYR A 103 -13.73 -0.67 -23.88
CA TYR A 103 -13.49 0.68 -24.43
C TYR A 103 -13.49 1.75 -23.34
N ALA A 104 -13.93 1.44 -22.11
CA ALA A 104 -13.86 2.35 -20.97
C ALA A 104 -12.42 2.79 -20.64
N PHE A 105 -11.42 1.98 -21.00
CA PHE A 105 -9.99 2.31 -20.84
C PHE A 105 -9.47 3.42 -21.77
N ILE A 106 -10.30 4.00 -22.65
CA ILE A 106 -9.87 5.04 -23.61
C ILE A 106 -9.22 6.26 -22.94
N ILE A 107 -9.63 6.55 -21.71
CA ILE A 107 -9.15 7.70 -20.94
C ILE A 107 -7.73 7.45 -20.40
N THR A 108 -7.36 6.21 -20.07
CA THR A 108 -6.10 5.90 -19.39
C THR A 108 -4.86 6.29 -20.21
N PRO A 109 -4.71 5.93 -21.51
CA PRO A 109 -3.55 6.33 -22.30
C PRO A 109 -3.39 7.84 -22.45
N ILE A 110 -4.50 8.60 -22.50
CA ILE A 110 -4.49 10.05 -22.67
C ILE A 110 -3.86 10.71 -21.44
N PHE A 111 -4.33 10.36 -20.25
CA PHE A 111 -3.78 10.91 -19.00
C PHE A 111 -2.35 10.43 -18.73
N PHE A 112 -2.03 9.17 -19.03
CA PHE A 112 -0.65 8.68 -18.91
C PHE A 112 0.31 9.38 -19.87
N THR A 113 -0.12 9.68 -21.10
CA THR A 113 0.69 10.46 -22.06
C THR A 113 0.88 11.88 -21.58
N ALA A 114 -0.18 12.54 -21.08
CA ALA A 114 -0.07 13.87 -20.50
C ALA A 114 0.87 13.90 -19.29
N SER A 115 0.78 12.90 -18.40
CA SER A 115 1.68 12.74 -17.26
C SER A 115 3.13 12.54 -17.71
N GLY A 116 3.37 11.72 -18.74
CA GLY A 116 4.70 11.53 -19.33
C GLY A 116 5.27 12.82 -19.92
N ILE A 117 4.45 13.62 -20.62
CA ILE A 117 4.85 14.93 -21.15
C ILE A 117 5.22 15.87 -19.98
N ILE A 118 4.38 15.96 -18.95
CA ILE A 118 4.68 16.78 -17.76
C ILE A 118 6.00 16.34 -17.11
N TRP A 119 6.21 15.03 -16.98
CA TRP A 119 7.44 14.47 -16.42
C TRP A 119 8.70 14.90 -17.17
N LEU A 120 8.64 15.04 -18.50
CA LEU A 120 9.77 15.55 -19.30
C LEU A 120 10.13 17.01 -18.98
N PHE A 121 9.20 17.80 -18.42
CA PHE A 121 9.43 19.17 -17.99
C PHE A 121 9.82 19.29 -16.52
N VAL A 122 9.75 18.21 -15.74
CA VAL A 122 10.26 18.17 -14.37
C VAL A 122 11.79 18.09 -14.43
N SER A 123 12.42 19.25 -14.49
CA SER A 123 13.87 19.38 -14.45
C SER A 123 14.39 18.97 -13.07
N SER A 124 15.49 18.21 -13.03
CA SER A 124 16.22 17.77 -11.82
C SER A 124 16.93 18.93 -11.08
N LEU A 125 16.36 20.15 -11.14
CA LEU A 125 17.01 21.42 -10.83
C LEU A 125 17.40 21.60 -9.35
N GLU A 126 16.97 20.73 -8.44
CA GLU A 126 17.31 20.83 -7.01
C GLU A 126 17.76 19.50 -6.37
N PHE A 127 17.86 18.41 -7.12
CA PHE A 127 18.51 17.20 -6.62
C PHE A 127 20.03 17.40 -6.66
N LYS A 128 20.52 18.13 -5.66
CA LYS A 128 21.94 18.15 -5.32
C LYS A 128 22.30 16.69 -5.02
N ASP A 129 23.08 16.07 -5.89
CA ASP A 129 23.68 14.73 -5.75
C ASP A 129 24.44 14.60 -4.41
N THR A 130 23.70 14.50 -3.32
CA THR A 130 24.26 14.36 -1.97
C THR A 130 24.52 12.89 -1.65
N ASN A 131 24.11 11.98 -2.56
CA ASN A 131 24.36 10.54 -2.47
C ASN A 131 25.31 10.07 -3.59
N GLN A 132 26.45 10.75 -3.76
CA GLN A 132 27.58 10.13 -4.46
C GLN A 132 28.18 8.94 -3.68
N ASP A 133 27.80 8.75 -2.41
CA ASP A 133 28.32 7.67 -1.55
C ASP A 133 27.45 6.40 -1.50
N ASP A 134 26.23 6.39 -2.07
CA ASP A 134 25.40 5.17 -2.21
C ASP A 134 25.59 4.45 -3.56
N LYS A 135 26.63 4.82 -4.31
CA LYS A 135 27.17 3.96 -5.36
C LYS A 135 27.83 2.77 -4.69
N VAL A 136 27.06 1.69 -4.51
CA VAL A 136 27.59 0.35 -4.33
C VAL A 136 28.51 0.07 -5.53
N VAL A 137 29.81 0.30 -5.31
CA VAL A 137 30.97 0.03 -6.17
C VAL A 137 31.12 0.97 -7.39
N PRO A 138 32.17 1.82 -7.45
CA PRO A 138 32.68 2.32 -8.71
C PRO A 138 33.44 1.18 -9.39
N ASP A 139 32.77 0.41 -10.25
CA ASP A 139 33.48 -0.40 -11.26
C ASP A 139 33.84 0.53 -12.42
N ASP A 140 34.86 1.37 -12.21
CA ASP A 140 35.81 1.57 -13.29
C ASP A 140 36.38 0.17 -13.58
N GLU A 141 36.17 -0.34 -14.79
CA GLU A 141 36.60 -1.67 -15.29
C GLU A 141 35.65 -2.89 -15.18
N LYS A 142 34.37 -2.78 -15.58
CA LYS A 142 33.64 -3.97 -16.07
C LYS A 142 33.08 -3.82 -17.49
N PRO A 143 33.39 -4.77 -18.40
CA PRO A 143 32.88 -4.72 -19.77
C PRO A 143 31.35 -4.82 -19.73
N LYS A 144 30.68 -4.09 -20.63
CA LYS A 144 29.21 -4.02 -20.80
C LYS A 144 28.54 -5.32 -20.37
N SER A 145 28.11 -5.35 -19.11
CA SER A 145 27.41 -6.48 -18.52
C SER A 145 26.15 -6.70 -19.34
N ASN A 146 25.95 -7.91 -19.86
CA ASN A 146 24.71 -8.30 -20.53
C ASN A 146 23.53 -7.85 -19.65
N TYR A 147 22.57 -7.14 -20.23
CA TYR A 147 21.38 -6.61 -19.53
C TYR A 147 20.73 -7.66 -18.61
N LEU A 148 20.70 -8.91 -19.07
CA LEU A 148 20.18 -10.06 -18.33
C LEU A 148 20.98 -10.36 -17.04
N LYS A 149 22.31 -10.22 -17.07
CA LYS A 149 23.17 -10.36 -15.88
C LYS A 149 22.93 -9.23 -14.88
N SER A 150 22.71 -8.00 -15.37
CA SER A 150 22.36 -6.86 -14.51
C SER A 150 20.98 -7.01 -13.86
N VAL A 151 19.98 -7.52 -14.60
CA VAL A 151 18.64 -7.82 -14.06
C VAL A 151 18.70 -8.92 -13.00
N VAL A 152 19.42 -10.02 -13.27
CA VAL A 152 19.58 -11.12 -12.30
C VAL A 152 20.33 -10.64 -11.06
N SER A 153 21.39 -9.85 -11.23
CA SER A 153 22.13 -9.24 -10.11
C SER A 153 21.22 -8.33 -9.27
N GLY A 154 20.39 -7.50 -9.90
CA GLY A 154 19.42 -6.65 -9.21
C GLY A 154 18.37 -7.47 -8.44
N PHE A 155 17.88 -8.56 -9.02
CA PHE A 155 16.94 -9.45 -8.35
C PHE A 155 17.55 -10.13 -7.12
N LEU A 156 18.80 -10.59 -7.21
CA LEU A 156 19.51 -11.19 -6.08
C LEU A 156 19.78 -10.18 -4.96
N LEU A 157 20.19 -8.95 -5.32
CA LEU A 157 20.38 -7.86 -4.35
C LEU A 157 19.07 -7.48 -3.67
N PHE A 158 17.96 -7.45 -4.43
CA PHE A 158 16.63 -7.24 -3.86
C PHE A 158 16.26 -8.35 -2.88
N GLY A 159 16.48 -9.62 -3.23
CA GLY A 159 16.25 -10.75 -2.33
C GLY A 159 17.07 -10.68 -1.05
N GLN A 160 18.35 -10.28 -1.14
CA GLN A 160 19.20 -10.04 0.02
C GLN A 160 18.68 -8.89 0.89
N SER A 161 18.19 -7.81 0.28
CA SER A 161 17.59 -6.67 0.97
C SER A 161 16.31 -7.08 1.71
N VAL A 162 15.42 -7.85 1.06
CA VAL A 162 14.21 -8.42 1.68
C VAL A 162 14.57 -9.33 2.85
N TYR A 163 15.59 -10.18 2.71
CA TYR A 163 16.05 -11.05 3.78
C TYR A 163 16.63 -10.27 4.97
N ALA A 164 17.46 -9.26 4.71
CA ALA A 164 18.01 -8.39 5.74
C ALA A 164 16.91 -7.61 6.48
N GLY A 165 15.95 -7.04 5.73
CA GLY A 165 14.78 -6.36 6.28
C GLY A 165 13.92 -7.28 7.14
N GLY A 166 13.65 -8.50 6.64
CA GLY A 166 12.91 -9.53 7.38
C GLY A 166 13.60 -9.92 8.68
N LYS A 167 14.94 -10.06 8.66
CA LYS A 167 15.74 -10.32 9.86
C LYS A 167 15.59 -9.18 10.88
N ILE A 168 15.60 -7.93 10.45
CA ILE A 168 15.44 -6.76 11.34
C ILE A 168 14.05 -6.72 11.96
N VAL A 169 13.00 -6.92 11.15
CA VAL A 169 11.60 -6.82 11.59
C VAL A 169 11.21 -7.99 12.50
N LEU A 170 11.52 -9.23 12.10
CA LEU A 170 11.02 -10.42 12.80
C LEU A 170 11.83 -10.79 14.04
N ILE A 171 13.13 -10.47 14.10
CA ILE A 171 13.96 -10.80 15.28
C ILE A 171 13.79 -9.77 16.39
N ASN A 172 13.69 -8.48 16.05
CA ASN A 172 13.59 -7.44 17.06
C ASN A 172 12.15 -7.30 17.55
N ARG A 173 11.92 -7.59 18.83
CA ARG A 173 10.61 -7.35 19.49
C ARG A 173 10.10 -5.90 19.33
N LYS A 174 11.00 -4.93 19.12
CA LYS A 174 10.65 -3.53 18.82
C LYS A 174 9.89 -3.37 17.51
N PHE A 175 10.14 -4.23 16.52
CA PHE A 175 9.68 -4.07 15.13
C PHE A 175 8.72 -5.18 14.68
N VAL A 176 8.63 -6.30 15.40
CA VAL A 176 7.81 -7.46 15.00
C VAL A 176 6.34 -7.13 14.70
N TRP A 177 5.78 -6.13 15.38
CA TRP A 177 4.39 -5.69 15.20
C TRP A 177 4.16 -4.94 13.88
N TRP A 178 5.21 -4.40 13.25
CA TRP A 178 5.11 -3.74 11.95
C TRP A 178 4.60 -4.67 10.88
N TRP A 179 5.03 -5.94 10.87
CA TRP A 179 4.59 -6.90 9.86
C TRP A 179 3.06 -7.09 9.87
N SER A 180 2.46 -7.26 11.05
CA SER A 180 1.01 -7.40 11.17
C SER A 180 0.27 -6.09 10.89
N CYS A 181 0.71 -4.98 11.47
CA CYS A 181 0.03 -3.68 11.31
C CYS A 181 0.20 -3.07 9.91
N TYR A 182 1.23 -3.49 9.17
CA TYR A 182 1.53 -3.01 7.83
C TYR A 182 1.07 -4.01 6.76
N SER A 183 1.75 -5.15 6.65
CA SER A 183 1.56 -6.10 5.55
C SER A 183 0.20 -6.78 5.57
N ILE A 184 -0.28 -7.20 6.76
CA ILE A 184 -1.60 -7.84 6.87
C ILE A 184 -2.72 -6.80 6.69
N ALA A 185 -2.58 -5.61 7.27
CA ALA A 185 -3.58 -4.54 7.12
C ALA A 185 -3.76 -4.15 5.64
N LEU A 186 -2.65 -3.95 4.93
CA LEU A 186 -2.66 -3.63 3.50
C LEU A 186 -3.26 -4.77 2.66
N TYR A 187 -2.90 -6.03 2.98
CA TYR A 187 -3.50 -7.20 2.33
C TYR A 187 -5.03 -7.23 2.45
N VAL A 188 -5.56 -7.04 3.66
CA VAL A 188 -7.00 -7.12 3.90
C VAL A 188 -7.76 -6.06 3.13
N HIS A 189 -7.22 -4.85 3.08
CA HIS A 189 -7.85 -3.77 2.34
C HIS A 189 -7.86 -4.04 0.84
N LEU A 190 -6.72 -4.42 0.25
CA LEU A 190 -6.72 -4.76 -1.18
C LEU A 190 -7.62 -5.95 -1.48
N TYR A 191 -7.73 -6.91 -0.56
CA TYR A 191 -8.66 -8.03 -0.71
C TYR A 191 -10.12 -7.59 -0.61
N LEU A 192 -10.43 -6.59 0.21
CA LEU A 192 -11.75 -5.97 0.27
C LEU A 192 -12.12 -5.32 -1.07
N GLU A 193 -11.23 -4.50 -1.62
CA GLU A 193 -11.49 -3.74 -2.85
C GLU A 193 -11.46 -4.58 -4.13
N ASN A 194 -10.50 -5.49 -4.24
CA ASN A 194 -10.26 -6.25 -5.47
C ASN A 194 -10.79 -7.69 -5.42
N GLY A 195 -10.98 -8.24 -4.21
CA GLY A 195 -11.52 -9.58 -4.01
C GLY A 195 -13.01 -9.58 -3.71
N ILE A 196 -13.42 -8.91 -2.63
CA ILE A 196 -14.82 -8.94 -2.14
C ILE A 196 -15.73 -8.03 -2.98
N THR A 197 -15.32 -6.80 -3.26
CA THR A 197 -16.17 -5.80 -3.93
C THR A 197 -16.68 -6.25 -5.31
N PRO A 198 -15.85 -6.81 -6.21
CA PRO A 198 -16.32 -7.27 -7.51
C PRO A 198 -17.32 -8.44 -7.39
N GLN A 199 -17.12 -9.29 -6.38
CA GLN A 199 -18.02 -10.42 -6.11
C GLN A 199 -19.37 -9.93 -5.58
N VAL A 200 -19.37 -8.96 -4.67
CA VAL A 200 -20.59 -8.31 -4.18
C VAL A 200 -21.33 -7.63 -5.32
N ALA A 201 -20.64 -6.83 -6.14
CA ALA A 201 -21.25 -6.15 -7.28
C ALA A 201 -21.84 -7.13 -8.30
N LYS A 202 -21.08 -8.15 -8.72
CA LYS A 202 -21.52 -9.10 -9.74
C LYS A 202 -22.58 -10.09 -9.24
N ARG A 203 -22.49 -10.54 -7.99
CA ARG A 203 -23.30 -11.66 -7.46
C ARG A 203 -24.45 -11.21 -6.55
N TYR A 204 -24.39 -10.03 -5.92
CA TYR A 204 -25.54 -9.46 -5.19
C TYR A 204 -26.28 -8.39 -5.99
N LEU A 205 -25.57 -7.50 -6.69
CA LEU A 205 -26.22 -6.40 -7.41
C LEU A 205 -26.50 -6.75 -8.88
N ASP A 206 -26.12 -7.95 -9.33
CA ASP A 206 -26.22 -8.45 -10.72
C ASP A 206 -25.51 -7.60 -11.79
N ASN A 207 -24.70 -6.61 -11.37
CA ASN A 207 -23.99 -5.72 -12.27
C ASN A 207 -22.58 -5.42 -11.73
N SER A 208 -21.57 -5.85 -12.51
CA SER A 208 -20.15 -5.65 -12.21
C SER A 208 -19.71 -4.19 -12.21
N GLU A 209 -20.45 -3.31 -12.90
CA GLU A 209 -20.15 -1.87 -13.00
C GLU A 209 -20.21 -1.19 -11.63
N TRP A 210 -21.10 -1.67 -10.75
CA TRP A 210 -21.24 -1.14 -9.39
C TRP A 210 -20.02 -1.38 -8.50
N SER A 211 -19.13 -2.29 -8.90
CA SER A 211 -17.85 -2.46 -8.22
C SER A 211 -17.04 -1.16 -8.23
N GLN A 212 -17.08 -0.40 -9.33
CA GLN A 212 -16.35 0.87 -9.44
C GLN A 212 -16.95 1.97 -8.56
N VAL A 213 -18.27 1.95 -8.35
CA VAL A 213 -18.93 2.89 -7.43
C VAL A 213 -18.56 2.59 -5.98
N ILE A 214 -18.52 1.30 -5.61
CA ILE A 214 -18.14 0.87 -4.26
C ILE A 214 -16.66 1.19 -3.99
N VAL A 215 -15.76 0.85 -4.92
CA VAL A 215 -14.33 1.20 -4.83
C VAL A 215 -14.14 2.72 -4.82
N GLY A 216 -14.91 3.48 -5.59
CA GLY A 216 -14.87 4.95 -5.52
C GLY A 216 -15.23 5.52 -4.14
N GLY A 217 -16.14 4.88 -3.41
CA GLY A 217 -16.40 5.21 -2.01
C GLY A 217 -15.25 4.85 -1.07
N SER A 218 -14.56 3.74 -1.33
CA SER A 218 -13.34 3.34 -0.60
C SER A 218 -12.24 4.38 -0.76
N ASN A 219 -11.87 4.72 -1.99
CA ASN A 219 -10.86 5.74 -2.32
C ASN A 219 -11.21 7.11 -1.70
N PHE A 220 -12.50 7.47 -1.70
CA PHE A 220 -12.95 8.69 -1.04
C PHE A 220 -12.74 8.64 0.50
N GLY A 221 -12.93 7.47 1.11
CA GLY A 221 -12.57 7.25 2.51
C GLY A 221 -11.08 7.42 2.77
N GLU A 222 -10.23 6.88 1.91
CA GLU A 222 -8.78 7.07 1.99
C GLU A 222 -8.37 8.53 1.87
N LEU A 223 -8.96 9.25 0.93
CA LEU A 223 -8.79 10.70 0.77
C LEU A 223 -9.11 11.45 2.07
N LEU A 224 -10.25 11.14 2.70
CA LEU A 224 -10.63 11.75 3.97
C LEU A 224 -9.65 11.39 5.10
N GLY A 225 -9.17 10.15 5.14
CA GLY A 225 -8.18 9.68 6.11
C GLY A 225 -6.85 10.42 5.97
N ALA A 226 -6.35 10.52 4.74
CA ALA A 226 -5.12 11.26 4.42
C ALA A 226 -5.23 12.75 4.75
N LEU A 227 -6.35 13.38 4.38
CA LEU A 227 -6.63 14.78 4.72
C LEU A 227 -6.68 14.99 6.23
N PHE A 228 -7.31 14.07 6.97
CA PHE A 228 -7.39 14.16 8.42
C PHE A 228 -6.00 14.05 9.06
N VAL A 229 -5.18 13.08 8.62
CA VAL A 229 -3.80 12.97 9.10
C VAL A 229 -3.00 14.23 8.77
N PHE A 230 -3.15 14.80 7.56
CA PHE A 230 -2.49 16.04 7.18
C PHE A 230 -2.85 17.21 8.12
N LEU A 231 -4.14 17.40 8.41
CA LEU A 231 -4.63 18.48 9.27
C LEU A 231 -4.27 18.28 10.76
N PHE A 232 -4.26 17.04 11.23
CA PHE A 232 -4.06 16.70 12.64
C PHE A 232 -2.70 16.07 12.97
N ALA A 233 -1.73 16.14 12.05
CA ALA A 233 -0.37 15.60 12.22
C ALA A 233 0.29 16.07 13.52
N ASN A 234 0.04 17.32 13.93
CA ASN A 234 0.63 17.90 15.14
C ASN A 234 0.00 17.39 16.45
N ARG A 235 -1.21 16.79 16.39
CA ARG A 235 -1.98 16.40 17.59
C ARG A 235 -1.82 14.93 17.95
N ILE A 236 -1.67 14.06 16.96
CA ILE A 236 -1.56 12.61 17.16
C ILE A 236 -0.15 12.17 16.80
N LYS A 237 0.68 12.05 17.84
CA LYS A 237 2.12 11.80 17.71
C LYS A 237 2.47 10.33 17.44
N THR A 238 1.60 9.38 17.79
CA THR A 238 1.87 7.95 17.60
C THR A 238 0.88 7.30 16.65
N PRO A 239 1.31 6.29 15.87
CA PRO A 239 0.42 5.58 14.94
C PRO A 239 -0.61 4.69 15.65
N MET A 240 -0.48 4.47 16.97
CA MET A 240 -1.31 3.50 17.71
C MET A 240 -2.80 3.82 17.68
N PHE A 241 -3.15 5.11 17.78
CA PHE A 241 -4.55 5.55 17.70
C PHE A 241 -5.16 5.10 16.37
N TRP A 242 -4.47 5.39 15.26
CA TRP A 242 -4.92 5.09 13.91
C TRP A 242 -4.98 3.58 13.64
N LEU A 243 -3.98 2.82 14.09
CA LEU A 243 -3.95 1.38 13.89
C LEU A 243 -5.06 0.64 14.64
N ARG A 244 -5.40 1.10 15.85
CA ARG A 244 -6.54 0.55 16.60
C ARG A 244 -7.86 0.91 15.97
N TRP A 245 -7.99 2.17 15.55
CA TRP A 245 -9.16 2.64 14.84
C TRP A 245 -9.38 1.82 13.56
N ASN A 246 -8.32 1.64 12.76
CA ASN A 246 -8.34 0.81 11.55
C ASN A 246 -8.85 -0.62 11.85
N ALA A 247 -8.25 -1.29 12.83
CA ALA A 247 -8.64 -2.66 13.18
C ALA A 247 -10.13 -2.78 13.54
N LEU A 248 -10.68 -1.79 14.26
CA LEU A 248 -12.09 -1.76 14.63
C LEU A 248 -13.01 -1.47 13.43
N MET A 249 -12.62 -0.52 12.57
CA MET A 249 -13.41 -0.17 11.39
C MET A 249 -13.54 -1.34 10.41
N LEU A 250 -12.53 -2.22 10.31
CA LEU A 250 -12.60 -3.44 9.50
C LEU A 250 -13.83 -4.32 9.84
N LEU A 251 -14.32 -4.32 11.08
CA LEU A 251 -15.48 -5.12 11.49
C LEU A 251 -16.80 -4.64 10.89
N ILE A 252 -16.86 -3.42 10.34
CA ILE A 252 -18.06 -2.91 9.65
C ILE A 252 -18.45 -3.87 8.53
N ILE A 253 -17.48 -4.51 7.87
CA ILE A 253 -17.74 -5.42 6.74
C ILE A 253 -18.72 -6.57 7.06
N TRP A 254 -18.87 -6.91 8.35
CA TRP A 254 -19.73 -7.99 8.84
C TRP A 254 -21.20 -7.84 8.43
N TYR A 255 -21.66 -6.64 8.07
CA TYR A 255 -23.04 -6.46 7.60
C TYR A 255 -23.26 -7.03 6.18
N ILE A 256 -22.24 -7.10 5.31
CA ILE A 256 -22.40 -7.49 3.90
C ILE A 256 -23.07 -8.85 3.72
N PRO A 257 -22.66 -9.93 4.42
CA PRO A 257 -23.28 -11.25 4.24
C PRO A 257 -24.77 -11.27 4.59
N TYR A 258 -25.22 -10.37 5.46
CA TYR A 258 -26.60 -10.25 5.93
C TYR A 258 -27.39 -9.17 5.20
N TYR A 259 -26.77 -8.45 4.25
CA TYR A 259 -27.47 -7.43 3.46
C TYR A 259 -28.27 -8.06 2.32
N TYR A 260 -29.49 -7.56 2.08
CA TYR A 260 -30.41 -8.06 1.04
C TYR A 260 -30.77 -6.93 0.06
N PRO A 261 -29.82 -6.49 -0.79
CA PRO A 261 -30.12 -5.47 -1.78
C PRO A 261 -31.00 -6.04 -2.90
N PRO A 262 -32.01 -5.30 -3.39
CA PRO A 262 -32.69 -5.59 -4.65
C PRO A 262 -31.70 -5.53 -5.82
N SER A 263 -31.80 -6.49 -6.74
CA SER A 263 -30.94 -6.57 -7.92
C SER A 263 -30.98 -5.30 -8.78
N ASN A 264 -29.86 -4.99 -9.44
CA ASN A 264 -29.71 -3.96 -10.47
C ASN A 264 -30.05 -2.52 -10.05
N SER A 265 -29.71 -2.13 -8.82
CA SER A 265 -30.03 -0.80 -8.30
C SER A 265 -28.78 -0.06 -7.76
N VAL A 266 -28.47 1.09 -8.37
CA VAL A 266 -27.27 1.91 -8.03
C VAL A 266 -27.31 2.43 -6.59
N LYS A 267 -28.52 2.72 -6.08
CA LYS A 267 -28.73 3.23 -4.73
C LYS A 267 -28.08 2.33 -3.67
N TYR A 268 -28.14 1.02 -3.87
CA TYR A 268 -27.59 0.05 -2.93
C TYR A 268 -26.07 -0.06 -3.06
N ALA A 269 -25.52 0.15 -4.26
CA ALA A 269 -24.08 0.31 -4.45
C ALA A 269 -23.55 1.53 -3.68
N TRP A 270 -24.27 2.66 -3.69
CA TRP A 270 -23.91 3.85 -2.92
C TRP A 270 -24.00 3.65 -1.40
N ILE A 271 -24.96 2.86 -0.93
CA ILE A 271 -25.03 2.50 0.50
C ILE A 271 -23.78 1.69 0.89
N ILE A 272 -23.41 0.70 0.07
CA ILE A 272 -22.20 -0.10 0.32
C ILE A 272 -20.95 0.80 0.26
N ALA A 273 -20.85 1.66 -0.75
CA ALA A 273 -19.78 2.65 -0.87
C ALA A 273 -19.67 3.52 0.41
N ALA A 274 -20.79 4.01 0.95
CA ALA A 274 -20.81 4.81 2.17
C ALA A 274 -20.31 4.04 3.41
N THR A 275 -20.57 2.74 3.49
CA THR A 275 -20.03 1.91 4.59
C THR A 275 -18.55 1.59 4.46
N PHE A 276 -17.96 1.75 3.26
CA PHE A 276 -16.54 1.52 3.04
C PHE A 276 -15.72 2.75 3.43
N ILE A 277 -16.30 3.95 3.39
CA ILE A 277 -15.64 5.20 3.78
C ILE A 277 -14.94 5.09 5.16
N PRO A 278 -15.59 4.62 6.26
CA PRO A 278 -14.91 4.51 7.55
C PRO A 278 -13.80 3.45 7.59
N ILE A 279 -13.95 2.36 6.80
CA ILE A 279 -12.95 1.30 6.71
C ILE A 279 -11.67 1.86 6.10
N SER A 280 -11.79 2.46 4.92
CA SER A 280 -10.67 2.98 4.13
C SER A 280 -10.07 4.23 4.79
N PHE A 281 -10.89 5.05 5.47
CA PHE A 281 -10.41 6.14 6.33
C PHE A 281 -9.45 5.63 7.41
N GLY A 282 -9.85 4.56 8.12
CA GLY A 282 -9.03 3.98 9.19
C GLY A 282 -7.71 3.45 8.65
N LEU A 283 -7.74 2.77 7.50
CA LEU A 283 -6.54 2.25 6.86
C LEU A 283 -5.60 3.37 6.41
N ALA A 284 -6.07 4.32 5.60
CA ALA A 284 -5.20 5.37 5.06
C ALA A 284 -4.53 6.17 6.18
N ALA A 285 -5.30 6.50 7.23
CA ALA A 285 -4.73 7.16 8.40
C ALA A 285 -3.70 6.28 9.13
N GLY A 286 -3.95 4.97 9.23
CA GLY A 286 -3.03 3.99 9.80
C GLY A 286 -1.75 3.83 8.98
N ASP A 287 -1.85 3.70 7.67
CA ASP A 287 -0.72 3.47 6.76
C ASP A 287 0.20 4.69 6.68
N ILE A 288 -0.36 5.90 6.51
CA ILE A 288 0.44 7.14 6.45
C ILE A 288 1.16 7.38 7.78
N SER A 289 0.46 7.21 8.92
CA SER A 289 1.09 7.40 10.23
C SER A 289 2.11 6.33 10.58
N LEU A 290 1.88 5.06 10.19
CA LEU A 290 2.82 3.97 10.41
C LEU A 290 4.05 4.10 9.51
N THR A 291 3.89 4.48 8.25
CA THR A 291 4.99 4.69 7.30
C THR A 291 5.92 5.81 7.80
N ALA A 292 5.37 6.97 8.18
CA ALA A 292 6.14 8.06 8.78
C ALA A 292 6.88 7.63 10.07
N TYR A 293 6.22 6.80 10.90
CA TYR A 293 6.84 6.26 12.10
C TYR A 293 7.99 5.27 11.80
N ILE A 294 7.84 4.41 10.79
CA ILE A 294 8.89 3.47 10.36
C ILE A 294 10.08 4.25 9.81
N GLN A 295 9.83 5.23 8.92
CA GLN A 295 10.86 6.07 8.32
C GLN A 295 11.69 6.78 9.40
N SER A 296 11.03 7.43 10.35
CA SER A 296 11.70 8.14 11.46
C SER A 296 12.43 7.21 12.44
N SER A 297 11.83 6.07 12.78
CA SER A 297 12.46 5.09 13.68
C SER A 297 13.73 4.47 13.09
N LEU A 298 13.82 4.36 11.76
CA LEU A 298 14.94 3.73 11.07
C LEU A 298 16.05 4.70 10.69
N THR A 299 15.78 6.01 10.54
CA THR A 299 16.84 7.02 10.36
C THR A 299 17.88 6.95 11.49
N HIS A 300 17.45 6.71 12.74
CA HIS A 300 18.36 6.53 13.87
C HIS A 300 19.22 5.26 13.79
N LEU A 301 18.83 4.26 13.01
CA LEU A 301 19.60 3.04 12.78
C LEU A 301 20.49 3.14 11.53
N GLU A 302 20.10 3.93 10.53
CA GLU A 302 20.91 4.23 9.35
C GLU A 302 22.23 4.93 9.73
N SER A 303 22.23 5.79 10.75
CA SER A 303 23.46 6.45 11.24
C SER A 303 24.52 5.47 11.80
N LYS A 304 24.16 4.22 12.10
CA LYS A 304 25.09 3.19 12.63
C LYS A 304 25.62 2.20 11.59
N ASN A 305 24.97 2.04 10.43
CA ASN A 305 25.31 1.01 9.44
C ASN A 305 25.52 1.63 8.05
N LYS A 306 26.78 1.69 7.58
CA LYS A 306 27.16 2.32 6.29
C LYS A 306 26.97 1.46 5.03
N ASN A 307 26.63 0.18 5.16
CA ASN A 307 26.75 -0.77 4.04
C ASN A 307 25.47 -0.98 3.22
N PHE A 308 24.30 -0.55 3.71
CA PHE A 308 23.02 -0.63 3.00
C PHE A 308 21.97 0.27 3.68
N SER A 309 21.04 0.83 2.91
CA SER A 309 19.88 1.54 3.49
C SER A 309 19.01 0.57 4.27
N VAL A 310 18.98 0.74 5.59
CA VAL A 310 18.16 -0.03 6.52
C VAL A 310 16.67 0.20 6.25
N LEU A 311 16.29 1.44 5.92
CA LEU A 311 14.91 1.77 5.58
C LEU A 311 14.47 1.03 4.31
N GLY A 312 15.29 1.08 3.26
CA GLY A 312 14.98 0.41 1.99
C GLY A 312 14.76 -1.09 2.19
N ALA A 313 15.61 -1.75 2.99
CA ALA A 313 15.49 -3.17 3.31
C ALA A 313 14.20 -3.51 4.08
N VAL A 314 13.85 -2.74 5.10
CA VAL A 314 12.64 -2.97 5.91
C VAL A 314 11.38 -2.75 5.06
N MET A 315 11.30 -1.65 4.31
CA MET A 315 10.15 -1.39 3.45
C MET A 315 10.01 -2.44 2.35
N ALA A 316 11.12 -2.85 1.71
CA ALA A 316 11.12 -3.92 0.71
C ALA A 316 10.56 -5.23 1.28
N PHE A 317 10.93 -5.60 2.51
CA PHE A 317 10.40 -6.78 3.19
C PHE A 317 8.89 -6.68 3.46
N LEU A 318 8.44 -5.56 4.06
CA LEU A 318 7.04 -5.36 4.42
C LEU A 318 6.12 -5.39 3.18
N TYR A 319 6.54 -4.75 2.08
CA TYR A 319 5.81 -4.75 0.83
C TYR A 319 5.82 -6.12 0.14
N SER A 320 6.98 -6.73 0.00
CA SER A 320 7.09 -8.05 -0.63
C SER A 320 6.24 -9.09 0.12
N SER A 321 6.24 -9.02 1.45
CA SER A 321 5.40 -9.88 2.29
C SER A 321 3.91 -9.72 1.97
N TYR A 322 3.42 -8.49 1.88
CA TYR A 322 2.02 -8.22 1.52
C TYR A 322 1.69 -8.77 0.12
N ILE A 323 2.54 -8.50 -0.88
CA ILE A 323 2.29 -8.92 -2.28
C ILE A 323 2.23 -10.45 -2.35
N VAL A 324 3.14 -11.14 -1.68
CA VAL A 324 3.17 -12.61 -1.64
C VAL A 324 1.92 -13.17 -0.96
N ILE A 325 1.51 -12.60 0.19
CA ILE A 325 0.28 -13.00 0.88
C ILE A 325 -0.92 -12.80 -0.04
N TYR A 326 -1.04 -11.64 -0.70
CA TYR A 326 -2.14 -11.34 -1.60
C TYR A 326 -2.17 -12.27 -2.82
N ALA A 327 -1.02 -12.52 -3.45
CA ALA A 327 -0.89 -13.39 -4.61
C ALA A 327 -1.26 -14.85 -4.33
N ILE A 328 -1.06 -15.33 -3.09
CA ILE A 328 -1.44 -16.68 -2.68
C ILE A 328 -2.91 -16.70 -2.22
N ALA A 329 -3.30 -15.79 -1.34
CA ALA A 329 -4.60 -15.81 -0.69
C ALA A 329 -5.74 -15.45 -1.66
N ASN A 330 -5.55 -14.46 -2.54
CA ASN A 330 -6.62 -13.99 -3.42
C ASN A 330 -7.11 -15.09 -4.39
N PRO A 331 -6.25 -15.85 -5.11
CA PRO A 331 -6.70 -16.97 -5.94
C PRO A 331 -7.33 -18.12 -5.14
N LEU A 332 -6.80 -18.44 -3.95
CA LEU A 332 -7.33 -19.52 -3.10
C LEU A 332 -8.74 -19.18 -2.59
N LEU A 333 -8.92 -17.97 -2.08
CA LEU A 333 -10.21 -17.49 -1.60
C LEU A 333 -11.21 -17.30 -2.75
N GLY A 334 -10.74 -16.87 -3.93
CA GLY A 334 -11.55 -16.81 -5.14
C GLY A 334 -12.10 -18.19 -5.53
N LYS A 335 -11.24 -19.22 -5.60
CA LYS A 335 -11.66 -20.61 -5.87
C LYS A 335 -12.66 -21.13 -4.83
N TYR A 336 -12.46 -20.77 -3.57
CA TYR A 336 -13.38 -21.13 -2.49
C TYR A 336 -14.77 -20.48 -2.66
N ILE A 337 -14.80 -19.18 -2.94
CA ILE A 337 -16.04 -18.44 -3.22
C ILE A 337 -16.78 -19.06 -4.41
N ASP A 338 -16.07 -19.34 -5.51
CA ASP A 338 -16.65 -19.93 -6.71
C ASP A 338 -17.18 -21.35 -6.46
N SER A 339 -16.46 -22.16 -5.68
CA SER A 339 -16.90 -23.51 -5.30
C SER A 339 -18.22 -23.48 -4.52
N ILE A 340 -18.34 -22.60 -3.52
CA ILE A 340 -19.56 -22.46 -2.73
C ILE A 340 -20.70 -21.90 -3.55
N TYR A 341 -20.43 -20.91 -4.40
CA TYR A 341 -21.43 -20.34 -5.29
C TYR A 341 -21.99 -21.39 -6.25
N ASN A 342 -21.14 -22.25 -6.80
CA ASN A 342 -21.56 -23.33 -7.69
C ASN A 342 -22.42 -24.38 -6.98
N SER A 343 -22.13 -24.68 -5.71
CA SER A 343 -22.87 -25.63 -4.88
C SER A 343 -24.21 -25.08 -4.35
N THR A 344 -24.22 -23.83 -3.85
CA THR A 344 -25.34 -23.28 -3.08
C THR A 344 -26.18 -22.29 -3.89
N LYS A 345 -25.70 -21.88 -5.08
CA LYS A 345 -26.24 -20.77 -5.90
C LYS A 345 -26.36 -19.43 -5.15
N SER A 346 -25.71 -19.33 -4.00
CA SER A 346 -25.68 -18.15 -3.14
C SER A 346 -24.25 -17.91 -2.69
N ILE A 347 -23.82 -16.65 -2.73
CA ILE A 347 -22.49 -16.24 -2.30
C ILE A 347 -22.42 -15.94 -0.79
N ARG A 348 -23.57 -15.88 -0.10
CA ARG A 348 -23.65 -15.52 1.33
C ARG A 348 -22.78 -16.39 2.23
N PRO A 349 -22.81 -17.73 2.14
CA PRO A 349 -22.00 -18.57 3.03
C PRO A 349 -20.50 -18.36 2.80
N ALA A 350 -20.11 -18.08 1.56
CA ALA A 350 -18.72 -17.76 1.25
C ALA A 350 -18.31 -16.42 1.89
N LEU A 351 -19.14 -15.38 1.78
CA LEU A 351 -18.86 -14.07 2.37
C LEU A 351 -18.88 -14.07 3.91
N VAL A 352 -19.68 -14.93 4.55
CA VAL A 352 -19.58 -15.10 6.01
C VAL A 352 -18.16 -15.53 6.41
N ASN A 353 -17.54 -16.44 5.66
CA ASN A 353 -16.21 -16.93 5.97
C ASN A 353 -15.10 -15.97 5.48
N THR A 354 -15.21 -15.43 4.27
CA THR A 354 -14.15 -14.59 3.66
C THR A 354 -14.23 -13.12 4.06
N ALA A 355 -15.42 -12.54 4.20
CA ALA A 355 -15.59 -11.15 4.63
C ALA A 355 -15.88 -11.04 6.13
N GLY A 356 -16.58 -12.01 6.74
CA GLY A 356 -16.82 -12.04 8.17
C GLY A 356 -15.63 -12.61 8.96
N VAL A 357 -15.57 -13.94 9.06
CA VAL A 357 -14.65 -14.67 9.94
C VAL A 357 -13.19 -14.27 9.71
N GLN A 358 -12.73 -14.26 8.47
CA GLN A 358 -11.36 -13.88 8.14
C GLN A 358 -11.03 -12.45 8.60
N PHE A 359 -11.90 -11.47 8.35
CA PHE A 359 -11.64 -10.08 8.76
C PHE A 359 -11.66 -9.95 10.28
N THR A 360 -12.51 -10.66 11.00
CA THR A 360 -12.48 -10.65 12.47
C THR A 360 -11.21 -11.27 13.03
N VAL A 361 -10.74 -12.39 12.49
CA VAL A 361 -9.45 -12.97 12.90
C VAL A 361 -8.33 -11.95 12.68
N ILE A 362 -8.33 -11.28 11.53
CA ILE A 362 -7.30 -10.29 11.21
C ILE A 362 -7.42 -9.04 12.09
N THR A 363 -8.63 -8.55 12.35
CA THR A 363 -8.87 -7.48 13.32
C THR A 363 -8.28 -7.83 14.67
N VAL A 364 -8.52 -9.04 15.18
CA VAL A 364 -7.97 -9.48 16.48
C VAL A 364 -6.43 -9.52 16.43
N VAL A 365 -5.84 -10.02 15.35
CA VAL A 365 -4.38 -10.06 15.18
C VAL A 365 -3.78 -8.66 15.14
N ILE A 366 -4.30 -7.76 14.29
CA ILE A 366 -3.81 -6.38 14.17
C ILE A 366 -3.98 -5.65 15.51
N PHE A 367 -5.16 -5.74 16.12
CA PHE A 367 -5.46 -5.07 17.38
C PHE A 367 -4.55 -5.57 18.50
N ALA A 368 -4.35 -6.88 18.64
CA ALA A 368 -3.43 -7.47 19.62
C ALA A 368 -1.98 -7.02 19.36
N CYS A 369 -1.54 -6.95 18.10
CA CYS A 369 -0.21 -6.48 17.74
C CYS A 369 0.03 -5.02 18.15
N THR A 370 -1.00 -4.18 18.23
CA THR A 370 -0.86 -2.78 18.72
C THR A 370 -0.47 -2.68 20.20
N PHE A 371 -0.51 -3.76 20.98
CA PHE A 371 -0.09 -3.77 22.39
C PHE A 371 1.32 -4.34 22.61
N ILE A 372 1.97 -4.86 21.57
CA ILE A 372 3.35 -5.38 21.63
C ILE A 372 4.40 -4.29 22.00
N PRO A 373 4.34 -3.07 21.46
CA PRO A 373 5.34 -2.03 21.75
C PRO A 373 5.33 -1.62 23.24
N LYS A 374 6.51 -1.36 23.80
CA LYS A 374 6.63 -0.92 25.20
C LYS A 374 6.01 0.47 25.36
N GLY A 375 5.06 0.61 26.29
CA GLY A 375 4.33 1.86 26.55
C GLY A 375 3.05 2.02 25.73
N ALA A 376 2.67 1.04 24.90
CA ALA A 376 1.50 1.13 24.03
C ALA A 376 0.15 0.86 24.74
N VAL A 377 0.10 0.64 26.06
CA VAL A 377 -1.16 0.27 26.73
C VAL A 377 -2.23 1.37 26.65
N ALA A 378 -1.82 2.65 26.61
CA ALA A 378 -2.74 3.77 26.40
C ALA A 378 -3.31 3.80 24.97
N PHE A 379 -4.52 4.34 24.78
CA PHE A 379 -5.16 4.45 23.46
C PHE A 379 -4.37 5.30 22.45
N ASN A 380 -3.72 6.36 22.95
CA ASN A 380 -2.78 7.20 22.22
C ASN A 380 -1.60 7.54 23.15
N PRO A 381 -0.57 6.69 23.23
CA PRO A 381 0.61 6.98 24.04
C PRO A 381 1.36 8.18 23.44
N ALA A 382 1.94 9.04 24.29
CA ALA A 382 2.74 10.18 23.83
C ALA A 382 4.14 9.76 23.35
N VAL A 383 4.67 8.65 23.88
CA VAL A 383 6.03 8.14 23.61
C VAL A 383 5.96 6.62 23.50
N LEU A 384 6.57 6.05 22.46
CA LEU A 384 6.78 4.61 22.32
C LEU A 384 8.23 4.27 22.66
N HIS A 385 8.46 3.17 23.36
CA HIS A 385 9.82 2.70 23.72
C HIS A 385 10.69 3.67 24.56
N LYS A 386 10.10 4.66 25.25
CA LYS A 386 10.81 5.72 25.99
C LYS A 386 11.74 6.58 25.13
N GLU A 387 11.61 6.53 23.81
CA GLU A 387 12.33 7.40 22.87
C GLU A 387 11.38 8.53 22.46
N ASP A 388 11.64 9.75 22.94
CA ASP A 388 10.97 10.93 22.38
C ASP A 388 11.67 11.32 21.08
N LEU A 389 11.10 10.86 19.97
CA LEU A 389 11.61 11.13 18.62
C LEU A 389 11.52 12.63 18.26
N LEU A 390 10.80 13.44 19.03
CA LEU A 390 10.61 14.88 18.79
C LEU A 390 11.52 15.76 19.65
N SER A 391 11.79 15.39 20.92
CA SER A 391 12.62 16.21 21.81
C SER A 391 14.08 16.34 21.37
N ASN A 392 14.56 15.43 20.52
CA ASN A 392 15.93 15.43 20.02
C ASN A 392 16.13 16.37 18.81
N LEU A 393 15.07 16.99 18.27
CA LEU A 393 15.14 17.88 17.11
C LEU A 393 15.04 19.38 17.48
N ASP A 394 14.53 19.70 18.67
CA ASP A 394 14.42 21.09 19.16
C ASP A 394 15.67 21.58 19.92
N SER A 395 16.76 20.80 19.92
CA SER A 395 18.05 21.19 20.49
C SER A 395 18.99 21.63 19.38
N PRO A 396 19.30 22.93 19.20
CA PRO A 396 20.25 23.38 18.18
C PRO A 396 21.72 23.11 18.57
N ASP A 397 21.99 22.30 19.60
CA ASP A 397 23.35 21.97 20.00
C ASP A 397 23.41 20.60 20.70
N ASN A 398 23.82 19.57 19.94
CA ASN A 398 24.43 18.36 20.51
C ASN A 398 25.18 17.56 19.44
N SER A 399 26.07 18.25 18.71
CA SER A 399 27.25 17.61 18.15
C SER A 399 28.22 17.28 19.28
N GLY A 400 28.10 16.07 19.81
CA GLY A 400 29.07 15.50 20.75
C GLY A 400 28.57 15.42 22.20
N VAL A 401 28.94 14.33 22.87
CA VAL A 401 28.67 14.02 24.28
C VAL A 401 27.34 13.29 24.55
N ILE A 402 27.32 11.99 24.21
CA ILE A 402 26.83 11.01 25.17
C ILE A 402 28.05 10.22 25.63
N LEU A 403 28.49 10.57 26.84
CA LEU A 403 29.55 9.92 27.60
C LEU A 403 29.35 8.41 27.67
N ASP A 404 30.39 7.71 27.24
CA ASP A 404 30.64 6.30 27.45
C ASP A 404 30.96 6.07 28.94
N LYS A 405 29.93 6.07 29.79
CA LYS A 405 30.06 5.92 31.26
C LYS A 405 30.62 4.56 31.72
N ASN A 406 30.97 3.66 30.80
CA ASN A 406 31.56 2.35 31.11
C ASN A 406 33.02 2.20 30.65
N LEU A 407 33.64 3.23 30.06
CA LEU A 407 35.02 3.18 29.57
C LEU A 407 36.01 4.04 30.37
N GLU A 408 35.53 5.01 31.17
CA GLU A 408 36.39 5.79 32.08
C GLU A 408 36.69 5.07 33.40
N SER A 409 35.80 4.22 33.92
CA SER A 409 36.06 3.47 35.16
C SER A 409 37.18 2.43 35.02
N GLY A 410 37.40 1.91 33.81
CA GLY A 410 38.49 0.96 33.52
C GLY A 410 39.87 1.61 33.29
N LYS A 411 39.92 2.90 32.94
CA LYS A 411 41.19 3.62 32.71
C LYS A 411 41.72 4.30 33.96
N VAL A 412 40.84 4.80 34.83
CA VAL A 412 41.25 5.39 36.12
C VAL A 412 41.83 4.32 37.05
N ALA A 413 41.25 3.10 37.08
CA ALA A 413 41.78 2.00 37.87
C ALA A 413 43.15 1.46 37.40
N LYS A 414 43.50 1.69 36.13
CA LYS A 414 44.80 1.25 35.57
C LYS A 414 45.91 2.29 35.77
N ALA A 415 45.56 3.58 35.86
CA ALA A 415 46.51 4.64 36.15
C ALA A 415 46.92 4.70 37.64
N GLU A 416 46.02 4.32 38.56
CA GLU A 416 46.35 4.27 40.00
C GLU A 416 47.22 3.05 40.38
N ALA A 417 47.17 1.95 39.61
CA ALA A 417 47.99 0.76 39.85
C ALA A 417 49.43 0.87 39.32
N GLU A 418 49.70 1.78 38.37
CA GLU A 418 51.05 2.02 37.82
C GLU A 418 51.84 3.10 38.58
N GLN A 419 51.24 3.76 39.59
CA GLN A 419 51.91 4.72 40.47
C GLN A 419 52.29 4.15 41.86
N THR A 420 52.05 2.87 42.11
CA THR A 420 52.37 2.19 43.39
C THR A 420 53.30 0.98 43.28
N VAL A 421 54.31 1.05 42.40
CA VAL A 421 55.49 0.15 42.42
C VAL A 421 56.78 0.95 42.40
#